data_AF-A0A8H4B0N4-F1
#
_entry.id   AF-A0A8H4B0N4-F1
#
_cell.length_a   1.000
_cell.length_b   1.000
_cell.length_c   1.000
_cell.angle_alpha   90.00
_cell.angle_beta   90.00
_cell.angle_gamma   90.00
#
_symmetry.space_group_name_H-M   'P 1'
#
loop_
_entity.id
_entity.type
_entity.pdbx_description
1 polymer ?
#
loop_
_entity_poly.entity_id
_entity_poly.type
_entity_poly.pdbx_seq_one_letter_code
_entity_poly.pdbx_strand_id
1 'polypeptide(L)'
;MGHFFQIGNEPHKKFTEWARSLGDIYSVHLGQQNWIILTSDKIVGELLQKRGAKYSSRVASHYTFKVLTKGKGYSGNPYNERYRKINPIMHSVLGQRSDEGILDDLDVVFLTITIFAAGTDPVSASLTWLTATLANNPHVQSKAHQELDQVIGQFRIPEVSDEQNIPYIRAIIKEGQRYCGPHHLGIPHANEEDDEYNGYHIPANSVVVLNQYGIHMDEKRYENPKEFKPERFLGFTESSAALANGNYENRDHFGFGAGRRLCTGIHMAERELLLVVSRLLWCFKIENASTLGKDGWNRTDQKA
;
A
#
# COMPACT_ATOMS: atom_id res chain seq x y z
N MET A 1 -8.95 28.38 2.54
CA MET A 1 -9.00 27.21 3.45
C MET A 1 -9.71 26.02 2.79
N GLY A 2 -10.72 26.23 1.94
CA GLY A 2 -11.35 25.13 1.20
C GLY A 2 -12.10 24.16 2.11
N HIS A 3 -12.05 22.87 1.81
CA HIS A 3 -12.71 21.78 2.53
C HIS A 3 -11.91 21.28 3.75
N PHE A 4 -10.80 21.93 4.09
CA PHE A 4 -9.87 21.48 5.14
C PHE A 4 -10.56 21.12 6.45
N PHE A 5 -11.49 21.96 6.91
CA PHE A 5 -12.21 21.74 8.18
C PHE A 5 -13.30 20.67 8.13
N GLN A 6 -13.69 20.20 6.93
CA GLN A 6 -14.75 19.19 6.76
C GLN A 6 -14.22 17.76 6.74
N ILE A 7 -12.89 17.59 6.61
CA ILE A 7 -12.25 16.28 6.45
C ILE A 7 -12.13 15.51 7.78
N GLY A 8 -11.96 16.23 8.89
CA GLY A 8 -11.73 15.63 10.20
C GLY A 8 -10.41 14.86 10.31
N ASN A 9 -10.32 13.98 11.31
CA ASN A 9 -9.09 13.25 11.64
C ASN A 9 -8.89 11.97 10.79
N GLU A 10 -9.93 11.50 10.11
CA GLU A 10 -9.90 10.26 9.31
C GLU A 10 -10.24 10.54 7.85
N PRO A 11 -9.33 11.23 7.11
CA PRO A 11 -9.60 11.70 5.76
C PRO A 11 -10.06 10.60 4.80
N HIS A 12 -9.49 9.40 4.92
CA HIS A 12 -9.83 8.25 4.09
C HIS A 12 -11.28 7.79 4.25
N LYS A 13 -11.84 7.83 5.47
CA LYS A 13 -13.26 7.53 5.71
C LYS A 13 -14.13 8.64 5.14
N LYS A 14 -13.76 9.90 5.37
CA LYS A 14 -14.53 11.04 4.88
C LYS A 14 -14.59 11.08 3.35
N PHE A 15 -13.47 10.78 2.70
CA PHE A 15 -13.41 10.65 1.25
C PHE A 15 -14.28 9.49 0.74
N THR A 16 -14.25 8.36 1.42
CA THR A 16 -15.12 7.22 1.08
C THR A 16 -16.61 7.54 1.27
N GLU A 17 -16.96 8.33 2.30
CA GLU A 17 -18.31 8.83 2.52
C GLU A 17 -18.77 9.74 1.37
N TRP A 18 -17.94 10.72 0.99
CA TRP A 18 -18.24 11.65 -0.10
C TRP A 18 -18.35 10.96 -1.47
N ALA A 19 -17.57 9.90 -1.71
CA ALA A 19 -17.66 9.13 -2.94
C ALA A 19 -19.08 8.56 -3.17
N ARG A 20 -19.85 8.28 -2.11
CA ARG A 20 -21.22 7.75 -2.22
C ARG A 20 -22.20 8.72 -2.87
N SER A 21 -22.01 10.03 -2.67
CA SER A 21 -22.88 11.07 -3.22
C SER A 21 -22.30 11.75 -4.46
N LEU A 22 -20.97 11.84 -4.55
CA LEU A 22 -20.27 12.56 -5.62
C LEU A 22 -19.76 11.65 -6.75
N GLY A 23 -19.75 10.33 -6.54
CA GLY A 23 -19.15 9.35 -7.44
C GLY A 23 -17.70 9.03 -7.10
N ASP A 24 -17.10 8.09 -7.84
CA ASP A 24 -15.79 7.52 -7.51
C ASP A 24 -14.58 8.40 -7.88
N ILE A 25 -14.83 9.55 -8.52
CA ILE A 25 -13.86 10.61 -8.80
C ILE A 25 -14.47 11.98 -8.54
N TYR A 26 -13.79 12.80 -7.74
CA TYR A 26 -14.23 14.16 -7.43
C TYR A 26 -13.07 15.03 -6.92
N SER A 27 -13.25 16.34 -6.94
CA SER A 27 -12.27 17.32 -6.46
C SER A 27 -12.55 17.78 -5.03
N VAL A 28 -11.49 17.94 -4.24
CA VAL A 28 -11.47 18.51 -2.90
C VAL A 28 -10.45 19.64 -2.88
N HIS A 29 -10.87 20.84 -2.48
CA HIS A 29 -9.96 21.98 -2.37
C HIS A 29 -9.34 22.05 -0.99
N LEU A 30 -8.00 21.93 -0.89
CA LEU A 30 -7.24 22.06 0.36
C LEU A 30 -6.28 23.25 0.27
N GLY A 31 -6.62 24.34 0.95
CA GLY A 31 -5.90 25.60 0.78
C GLY A 31 -6.02 26.11 -0.66
N GLN A 32 -4.89 26.22 -1.36
CA GLN A 32 -4.82 26.59 -2.78
C GLN A 32 -4.71 25.38 -3.72
N GLN A 33 -4.58 24.17 -3.18
CA GLN A 33 -4.38 22.97 -3.97
C GLN A 33 -5.73 22.31 -4.31
N ASN A 34 -5.86 21.90 -5.57
CA ASN A 34 -6.94 21.06 -6.03
C ASN A 34 -6.55 19.59 -5.86
N TRP A 35 -7.30 18.83 -5.06
CA TRP A 35 -7.07 17.41 -4.82
C TRP A 35 -8.13 16.57 -5.51
N ILE A 36 -7.75 15.75 -6.49
CA ILE A 36 -8.61 14.77 -7.13
C ILE A 36 -8.51 13.46 -6.35
N ILE A 37 -9.64 12.99 -5.82
CA ILE A 37 -9.71 11.76 -5.05
C ILE A 37 -10.23 10.63 -5.94
N LEU A 38 -9.49 9.51 -5.97
CA LEU A 38 -9.84 8.31 -6.73
C LEU A 38 -10.25 7.19 -5.77
N THR A 39 -11.50 6.75 -5.83
CA THR A 39 -12.06 5.75 -4.89
C THR A 39 -12.46 4.42 -5.58
N SER A 40 -12.28 4.31 -6.90
CA SER A 40 -12.49 3.07 -7.65
C SER A 40 -11.17 2.52 -8.22
N ASP A 41 -11.02 1.21 -8.15
CA ASP A 41 -9.99 0.42 -8.80
C ASP A 41 -9.89 0.68 -10.32
N LYS A 42 -11.02 0.79 -11.01
CA LYS A 42 -11.09 1.10 -12.44
C LYS A 42 -10.49 2.45 -12.75
N ILE A 43 -10.89 3.48 -12.02
CA ILE A 43 -10.40 4.84 -12.23
C ILE A 43 -8.90 4.91 -11.93
N VAL A 44 -8.44 4.25 -10.88
CA VAL A 44 -7.01 4.10 -10.57
C VAL A 44 -6.26 3.43 -11.73
N GLY A 45 -6.78 2.33 -12.26
CA GLY A 45 -6.20 1.64 -13.40
C GLY A 45 -6.14 2.52 -14.66
N GLU A 46 -7.18 3.29 -14.92
CA GLU A 46 -7.25 4.17 -16.10
C GLU A 46 -6.34 5.40 -15.99
N LEU A 47 -6.30 6.07 -14.83
CA LEU A 47 -5.51 7.28 -14.65
C LEU A 47 -4.05 6.99 -14.25
N LEU A 48 -3.83 6.22 -13.18
CA LEU A 48 -2.48 6.05 -12.63
C LEU A 48 -1.66 5.01 -13.40
N GLN A 49 -2.31 3.97 -13.95
CA GLN A 49 -1.63 2.91 -14.69
C GLN A 49 -1.61 3.17 -16.19
N LYS A 50 -2.77 3.21 -16.87
CA LYS A 50 -2.85 3.41 -18.33
C LYS A 50 -2.35 4.80 -18.75
N ARG A 51 -2.73 5.86 -18.03
CA ARG A 51 -2.27 7.25 -18.25
C ARG A 51 -1.09 7.65 -17.36
N GLY A 52 -0.31 6.68 -16.88
CA GLY A 52 0.77 6.93 -15.92
C GLY A 52 1.81 7.97 -16.38
N ALA A 53 1.99 8.21 -17.69
CA ALA A 53 2.85 9.29 -18.16
C ALA A 53 2.41 10.68 -17.65
N LYS A 54 1.11 10.94 -17.57
CA LYS A 54 0.54 12.21 -17.10
C LYS A 54 0.52 12.31 -15.58
N TYR A 55 0.20 11.20 -14.90
CA TYR A 55 -0.12 11.18 -13.46
C TYR A 55 1.01 10.69 -12.55
N SER A 56 2.24 10.50 -13.04
CA SER A 56 3.33 9.96 -12.21
C SER A 56 4.15 11.01 -11.47
N SER A 57 3.87 12.31 -11.63
CA SER A 57 4.62 13.33 -10.92
C SER A 57 4.23 13.40 -9.44
N ARG A 58 4.95 14.22 -8.69
CA ARG A 58 4.71 14.46 -7.26
C ARG A 58 4.62 15.97 -7.05
N VAL A 59 3.79 16.39 -6.11
CA VAL A 59 3.71 17.80 -5.71
C VAL A 59 5.00 18.14 -4.98
N ALA A 60 5.94 18.77 -5.68
CA ALA A 60 7.22 19.13 -5.12
C ALA A 60 7.05 20.28 -4.10
N SER A 61 6.93 19.95 -2.82
CA SER A 61 7.03 20.94 -1.75
C SER A 61 8.33 21.72 -1.91
N HIS A 62 8.25 23.05 -1.99
CA HIS A 62 9.45 23.89 -2.12
C HIS A 62 10.48 23.57 -1.04
N TYR A 63 10.03 23.41 0.20
CA TYR A 63 10.89 23.12 1.33
C TYR A 63 11.53 21.74 1.21
N THR A 64 10.73 20.68 1.06
CA THR A 64 11.26 19.30 1.03
C THR A 64 12.13 19.06 -0.21
N PHE A 65 11.68 19.51 -1.37
CA PHE A 65 12.38 19.27 -2.63
C PHE A 65 13.60 20.18 -2.79
N LYS A 66 13.48 21.50 -2.63
CA LYS A 66 14.59 22.43 -2.89
C LYS A 66 15.52 22.63 -1.69
N VAL A 67 14.98 22.74 -0.48
CA VAL A 67 15.77 23.10 0.71
C VAL A 67 16.35 21.85 1.37
N LEU A 68 15.49 20.92 1.77
CA LEU A 68 15.91 19.75 2.55
C LEU A 68 16.73 18.77 1.70
N THR A 69 16.18 18.36 0.56
CA THR A 69 16.80 17.32 -0.27
C THR A 69 17.65 17.85 -1.40
N LYS A 70 17.63 19.16 -1.69
CA LYS A 70 18.33 19.76 -2.86
C LYS A 70 18.02 19.04 -4.18
N GLY A 71 16.81 18.51 -4.34
CA GLY A 71 16.37 17.72 -5.49
C GLY A 71 16.87 16.26 -5.51
N LYS A 72 17.55 15.82 -4.46
CA LYS A 72 18.21 14.52 -4.35
C LYS A 72 17.39 13.45 -3.63
N GLY A 73 16.19 13.81 -3.14
CA GLY A 73 15.23 12.85 -2.60
C GLY A 73 14.74 11.84 -3.65
N TYR A 74 13.86 10.92 -3.25
CA TYR A 74 13.35 9.88 -4.13
C TYR A 74 11.81 9.83 -4.18
N SER A 75 11.15 9.47 -3.07
CA SER A 75 9.71 9.20 -3.05
C SER A 75 8.83 10.40 -3.41
N GLY A 76 9.24 11.60 -2.97
CA GLY A 76 8.51 12.86 -3.19
C GLY A 76 8.95 13.66 -4.41
N ASN A 77 9.87 13.14 -5.23
CA ASN A 77 10.41 13.89 -6.36
C ASN A 77 9.46 13.89 -7.57
N PRO A 78 9.43 14.98 -8.36
CA PRO A 78 8.67 15.03 -9.60
C PRO A 78 9.17 14.01 -10.63
N TYR A 79 8.32 13.66 -11.60
CA TYR A 79 8.62 12.63 -12.60
C TYR A 79 9.46 13.18 -13.75
N ASN A 80 10.73 13.48 -13.49
CA ASN A 80 11.66 14.05 -14.45
C ASN A 80 12.70 13.03 -14.97
N GLU A 81 13.59 13.47 -15.86
CA GLU A 81 14.67 12.64 -16.41
C GLU A 81 15.53 12.01 -15.31
N ARG A 82 15.84 12.78 -14.26
CA ARG A 82 16.61 12.29 -13.11
C ARG A 82 15.90 11.12 -12.42
N TYR A 83 14.61 11.23 -12.14
CA TYR A 83 13.86 10.12 -11.55
C TYR A 83 13.89 8.87 -12.44
N ARG A 84 13.78 9.03 -13.77
CA ARG A 84 13.85 7.90 -14.71
C ARG A 84 15.22 7.20 -14.71
N LYS A 85 16.31 7.92 -14.44
CA LYS A 85 17.66 7.34 -14.29
C LYS A 85 17.85 6.63 -12.94
N ILE A 86 17.32 7.19 -11.85
CA ILE A 86 17.50 6.63 -10.50
C ILE A 86 16.52 5.51 -10.18
N ASN A 87 15.31 5.53 -10.71
CA ASN A 87 14.30 4.53 -10.39
C ASN A 87 14.77 3.08 -10.65
N PRO A 88 15.39 2.77 -11.81
CA PRO A 88 15.99 1.45 -12.05
C PRO A 88 17.11 1.12 -11.06
N ILE A 89 17.91 2.11 -10.65
CA ILE A 89 18.97 1.94 -9.66
C ILE A 89 18.35 1.60 -8.30
N MET A 90 17.30 2.28 -7.85
CA MET A 90 16.62 1.96 -6.59
C MET A 90 16.09 0.53 -6.55
N HIS A 91 15.52 0.05 -7.66
CA HIS A 91 15.12 -1.36 -7.79
C HIS A 91 16.32 -2.32 -7.76
N SER A 92 17.50 -1.83 -8.15
CA SER A 92 18.74 -2.59 -8.17
C SER A 92 19.66 -2.35 -6.98
N VAL A 93 19.39 -1.43 -6.05
CA VAL A 93 20.14 -1.30 -4.78
C VAL A 93 19.83 -2.49 -3.87
N LEU A 94 18.71 -3.19 -4.13
CA LEU A 94 18.44 -4.54 -3.62
C LEU A 94 19.11 -5.66 -4.43
N GLY A 95 19.85 -5.32 -5.49
CA GLY A 95 20.61 -6.22 -6.36
C GLY A 95 22.07 -5.77 -6.51
N GLN A 96 22.89 -6.56 -7.21
CA GLN A 96 24.32 -6.26 -7.41
C GLN A 96 24.59 -5.45 -8.68
N ARG A 97 23.93 -4.30 -8.89
CA ARG A 97 24.26 -3.40 -10.02
C ARG A 97 25.11 -2.23 -9.55
N SER A 98 26.20 -1.98 -10.29
CA SER A 98 26.94 -0.73 -10.22
C SER A 98 26.05 0.41 -10.73
N ASP A 99 26.15 1.57 -10.08
CA ASP A 99 25.44 2.80 -10.42
C ASP A 99 26.06 3.54 -11.61
N GLU A 100 27.15 3.02 -12.20
CA GLU A 100 27.87 3.59 -13.36
C GLU A 100 28.31 5.06 -13.15
N GLY A 101 28.48 5.51 -11.91
CA GLY A 101 28.82 6.90 -11.58
C GLY A 101 27.67 7.90 -11.73
N ILE A 102 26.41 7.42 -11.74
CA ILE A 102 25.21 8.25 -11.83
C ILE A 102 24.91 8.94 -10.48
N LEU A 103 25.29 8.33 -9.36
CA LEU A 103 24.97 8.83 -8.02
C LEU A 103 26.15 9.62 -7.44
N ASP A 104 25.88 10.80 -6.89
CA ASP A 104 26.84 11.50 -6.02
C ASP A 104 26.65 11.13 -4.54
N ASP A 105 27.54 11.59 -3.66
CA ASP A 105 27.47 11.28 -2.23
C ASP A 105 26.12 11.66 -1.60
N LEU A 106 25.52 12.78 -2.05
CA LEU A 106 24.23 13.24 -1.55
C LEU A 106 23.08 12.37 -2.04
N ASP A 107 23.16 11.86 -3.28
CA ASP A 107 22.28 10.83 -3.81
C ASP A 107 22.33 9.56 -2.94
N VAL A 108 23.53 9.07 -2.63
CA VAL A 108 23.72 7.88 -1.80
C VAL A 108 23.10 8.07 -0.42
N VAL A 109 23.33 9.22 0.21
CA VAL A 109 22.74 9.56 1.52
C VAL A 109 21.21 9.54 1.46
N PHE A 110 20.59 10.26 0.51
CA PHE A 110 19.12 10.33 0.47
C PHE A 110 18.44 9.05 0.00
N LEU A 111 19.05 8.28 -0.89
CA LEU A 111 18.55 6.96 -1.26
C LEU A 111 18.61 6.01 -0.08
N THR A 112 19.71 6.01 0.68
CA THR A 112 19.84 5.19 1.90
C THR A 112 18.76 5.57 2.92
N ILE A 113 18.60 6.87 3.21
CA ILE A 113 17.52 7.37 4.09
C ILE A 113 16.15 6.88 3.61
N THR A 114 15.91 6.96 2.30
CA THR A 114 14.63 6.55 1.73
C THR A 114 14.39 5.05 1.89
N ILE A 115 15.40 4.20 1.66
CA ILE A 115 15.28 2.74 1.83
C ILE A 115 14.93 2.40 3.27
N PHE A 116 15.64 2.95 4.25
CA PHE A 116 15.37 2.66 5.66
C PHE A 116 14.00 3.17 6.11
N ALA A 117 13.64 4.41 5.78
CA ALA A 117 12.35 4.98 6.18
C ALA A 117 11.17 4.26 5.51
N ALA A 118 11.25 4.02 4.19
CA ALA A 118 10.17 3.37 3.45
C ALA A 118 10.11 1.85 3.63
N GLY A 119 11.22 1.22 4.02
CA GLY A 119 11.31 -0.23 4.25
C GLY A 119 10.94 -0.66 5.67
N THR A 120 11.25 0.14 6.68
CA THR A 120 11.10 -0.27 8.09
C THR A 120 9.69 -0.03 8.63
N ASP A 121 9.21 1.23 8.58
CA ASP A 121 7.97 1.63 9.25
C ASP A 121 6.73 0.92 8.67
N PRO A 122 6.54 0.80 7.34
CA PRO A 122 5.36 0.16 6.79
C PRO A 122 5.29 -1.34 7.08
N VAL A 123 6.43 -2.03 7.09
CA VAL A 123 6.49 -3.47 7.41
C VAL A 123 6.20 -3.68 8.90
N SER A 124 6.81 -2.88 9.77
CA SER A 124 6.53 -2.93 11.22
C SER A 124 5.06 -2.67 11.54
N ALA A 125 4.46 -1.63 10.93
CA ALA A 125 3.03 -1.35 11.07
C ALA A 125 2.15 -2.50 10.55
N SER A 126 2.49 -3.07 9.38
CA SER A 126 1.79 -4.24 8.82
C SER A 126 1.81 -5.42 9.79
N LEU A 127 2.98 -5.76 10.33
CA LEU A 127 3.16 -6.87 11.26
C LEU A 127 2.43 -6.62 12.58
N THR A 128 2.44 -5.39 13.08
CA THR A 128 1.74 -4.99 14.30
C THR A 128 0.23 -5.20 14.15
N TRP A 129 -0.36 -4.64 13.09
CA TRP A 129 -1.80 -4.76 12.82
C TRP A 129 -2.21 -6.19 12.49
N LEU A 130 -1.39 -6.93 11.75
CA LEU A 130 -1.66 -8.32 11.42
C LEU A 130 -1.59 -9.21 12.66
N THR A 131 -0.62 -8.99 13.56
CA THR A 131 -0.50 -9.71 14.83
C THR A 131 -1.74 -9.47 15.70
N ALA A 132 -2.18 -8.22 15.84
CA ALA A 132 -3.41 -7.88 16.56
C ALA A 132 -4.64 -8.52 15.89
N THR A 133 -4.71 -8.53 14.57
CA THR A 133 -5.81 -9.14 13.82
C THR A 133 -5.85 -10.66 14.02
N LEU A 134 -4.69 -11.34 14.00
CA LEU A 134 -4.58 -12.77 14.22
C LEU A 134 -5.00 -13.16 15.65
N ALA A 135 -4.58 -12.39 16.67
CA ALA A 135 -5.04 -12.57 18.06
C ALA A 135 -6.58 -12.56 18.19
N ASN A 136 -7.24 -11.71 17.41
CA ASN A 136 -8.71 -11.59 17.39
C ASN A 136 -9.40 -12.58 16.44
N ASN A 137 -8.65 -13.40 15.69
CA ASN A 137 -9.20 -14.41 14.78
C ASN A 137 -8.57 -15.80 15.01
N PRO A 138 -8.87 -16.47 16.15
CA PRO A 138 -8.28 -17.78 16.46
C PRO A 138 -8.57 -18.87 15.42
N HIS A 139 -9.73 -18.80 14.75
CA HIS A 139 -10.10 -19.74 13.69
C HIS A 139 -9.18 -19.62 12.46
N VAL A 140 -8.71 -18.41 12.14
CA VAL A 140 -7.71 -18.20 11.08
C VAL A 140 -6.38 -18.80 11.49
N GLN A 141 -5.94 -18.55 12.73
CA GLN A 141 -4.69 -19.14 13.24
C GLN A 141 -4.72 -20.66 13.20
N SER A 142 -5.83 -21.29 13.60
CA SER A 142 -5.96 -22.76 13.59
C SER A 142 -5.79 -23.35 12.19
N LYS A 143 -6.35 -22.73 11.15
CA LYS A 143 -6.16 -23.16 9.76
C LYS A 143 -4.71 -22.96 9.30
N ALA A 144 -4.08 -21.86 9.70
CA ALA A 144 -2.68 -21.59 9.40
C ALA A 144 -1.74 -22.61 10.06
N HIS A 145 -1.99 -22.96 11.33
CA HIS A 145 -1.24 -24.00 12.04
C HIS A 145 -1.39 -25.36 11.35
N GLN A 146 -2.59 -25.74 10.93
CA GLN A 146 -2.80 -26.97 10.17
C GLN A 146 -2.00 -27.02 8.86
N GLU A 147 -1.97 -25.93 8.09
CA GLU A 147 -1.17 -25.85 6.86
C GLU A 147 0.33 -25.97 7.17
N LEU A 148 0.82 -25.21 8.16
CA LEU A 148 2.23 -25.21 8.55
C LEU A 148 2.68 -26.57 9.10
N ASP A 149 1.86 -27.23 9.92
CA ASP A 149 2.14 -28.56 10.47
C ASP A 149 2.23 -29.62 9.36
N GLN A 150 1.37 -29.53 8.35
CA GLN A 150 1.35 -30.46 7.22
C GLN A 150 2.54 -30.28 6.27
N VAL A 151 2.92 -29.02 5.98
CA VAL A 151 3.90 -28.70 4.93
C VAL A 151 5.32 -28.58 5.49
N ILE A 152 5.47 -27.99 6.69
CA ILE A 152 6.76 -27.69 7.30
C ILE A 152 7.11 -28.72 8.38
N GLY A 153 6.12 -29.13 9.19
CA GLY A 153 6.31 -29.99 10.34
C GLY A 153 7.03 -29.28 11.50
N GLN A 154 7.56 -30.04 12.46
CA GLN A 154 8.08 -29.49 13.74
C GLN A 154 9.61 -29.37 13.81
N PHE A 155 10.35 -29.82 12.79
CA PHE A 155 11.81 -29.99 12.87
C PHE A 155 12.61 -28.94 12.09
N ARG A 156 11.95 -28.06 11.33
CA ARG A 156 12.59 -26.95 10.62
C ARG A 156 11.70 -25.72 10.66
N ILE A 157 12.30 -24.54 10.60
CA ILE A 157 11.57 -23.29 10.47
C ILE A 157 11.13 -23.06 9.02
N PRO A 158 10.06 -22.29 8.77
CA PRO A 158 9.69 -21.86 7.42
C PRO A 158 10.78 -21.06 6.71
N GLU A 159 10.92 -21.30 5.41
CA GLU A 159 11.85 -20.66 4.49
C GLU A 159 11.11 -20.01 3.30
N VAL A 160 11.81 -19.19 2.52
CA VAL A 160 11.22 -18.53 1.32
C VAL A 160 10.81 -19.56 0.26
N SER A 161 11.55 -20.67 0.16
CA SER A 161 11.27 -21.77 -0.77
C SER A 161 9.91 -22.45 -0.51
N ASP A 162 9.36 -22.32 0.70
CA ASP A 162 8.08 -22.90 1.06
C ASP A 162 6.89 -22.11 0.51
N GLU A 163 7.07 -20.87 0.04
CA GLU A 163 6.01 -19.92 -0.31
C GLU A 163 4.87 -20.53 -1.13
N GLN A 164 5.22 -21.30 -2.17
CA GLN A 164 4.23 -21.90 -3.08
C GLN A 164 3.37 -22.98 -2.42
N ASN A 165 3.86 -23.59 -1.34
CA ASN A 165 3.22 -24.69 -0.63
C ASN A 165 2.44 -24.23 0.62
N ILE A 166 2.51 -22.95 0.99
CA ILE A 166 1.76 -22.35 2.11
C ILE A 166 0.76 -21.27 1.64
N PRO A 167 -0.19 -21.63 0.75
CA PRO A 167 -1.11 -20.67 0.13
C PRO A 167 -2.00 -19.93 1.14
N TYR A 168 -2.37 -20.55 2.26
CA TYR A 168 -3.18 -19.90 3.28
C TYR A 168 -2.39 -18.83 4.05
N ILE A 169 -1.10 -19.06 4.34
CA ILE A 169 -0.22 -18.00 4.89
C ILE A 169 -0.11 -16.81 3.93
N ARG A 170 0.06 -17.06 2.63
CA ARG A 170 0.06 -15.98 1.62
C ARG A 170 -1.25 -15.20 1.60
N ALA A 171 -2.36 -15.92 1.72
CA ALA A 171 -3.68 -15.34 1.76
C ALA A 171 -3.90 -14.47 3.01
N ILE A 172 -3.39 -14.89 4.18
CA ILE A 172 -3.36 -14.07 5.41
C ILE A 172 -2.61 -12.77 5.20
N ILE A 173 -1.45 -12.81 4.53
CA ILE A 173 -0.62 -11.62 4.29
C ILE A 173 -1.35 -10.65 3.35
N LYS A 174 -1.91 -11.14 2.23
CA LYS A 174 -2.68 -10.32 1.29
C LYS A 174 -3.92 -9.71 1.95
N GLU A 175 -4.66 -10.50 2.75
CA GLU A 175 -5.79 -10.00 3.52
C GLU A 175 -5.35 -8.99 4.58
N GLY A 176 -4.21 -9.18 5.22
CA GLY A 176 -3.63 -8.20 6.14
C GLY A 176 -3.36 -6.85 5.47
N GLN A 177 -2.76 -6.87 4.28
CA GLN A 177 -2.49 -5.67 3.50
C GLN A 177 -3.75 -4.96 3.02
N ARG A 178 -4.84 -5.70 2.74
CA ARG A 178 -6.15 -5.12 2.37
C ARG A 178 -6.90 -4.58 3.60
N TYR A 179 -6.98 -5.40 4.66
CA TYR A 179 -7.85 -5.16 5.80
C TYR A 179 -7.30 -4.08 6.73
N CYS A 180 -6.00 -4.16 7.04
CA CYS A 180 -5.32 -3.33 8.03
C CYS A 180 -3.90 -2.96 7.58
N GLY A 181 -3.71 -2.73 6.28
CA GLY A 181 -2.43 -2.29 5.72
C GLY A 181 -1.96 -0.95 6.31
N PRO A 182 -0.67 -0.63 6.16
CA PRO A 182 -0.05 0.53 6.82
C PRO A 182 -0.51 1.88 6.27
N HIS A 183 -1.17 1.89 5.11
CA HIS A 183 -1.63 3.10 4.44
C HIS A 183 -3.12 3.00 4.11
N HIS A 184 -3.86 4.09 4.34
CA HIS A 184 -5.28 4.22 3.97
C HIS A 184 -5.49 5.09 2.73
N LEU A 185 -4.53 5.99 2.46
CA LEU A 185 -4.42 6.77 1.24
C LEU A 185 -3.07 6.48 0.61
N GLY A 186 -3.03 6.33 -0.71
CA GLY A 186 -1.78 6.22 -1.44
C GLY A 186 -0.99 7.54 -1.40
N ILE A 187 0.31 7.45 -1.70
CA ILE A 187 1.17 8.64 -1.77
C ILE A 187 0.65 9.58 -2.86
N PRO A 188 0.40 10.88 -2.56
CA PRO A 188 -0.15 11.81 -3.53
C PRO A 188 0.65 11.89 -4.83
N HIS A 189 -0.04 11.79 -5.95
CA HIS A 189 0.45 12.04 -7.29
C HIS A 189 0.19 13.49 -7.70
N ALA A 190 0.79 13.92 -8.80
CA ALA A 190 0.45 15.15 -9.49
C ALA A 190 0.37 14.88 -10.99
N ASN A 191 -0.62 15.48 -11.65
CA ASN A 191 -0.67 15.51 -13.11
C ASN A 191 0.09 16.72 -13.66
N GLU A 192 0.84 16.54 -14.74
CA GLU A 192 1.68 17.62 -15.32
C GLU A 192 0.95 18.44 -16.39
N GLU A 193 -0.13 17.88 -16.94
CA GLU A 193 -0.94 18.49 -17.99
C GLU A 193 -2.43 18.31 -17.68
N ASP A 194 -3.26 19.14 -18.29
CA ASP A 194 -4.71 19.01 -18.26
C ASP A 194 -5.12 17.65 -18.86
N ASP A 195 -6.19 17.07 -18.32
CA ASP A 195 -6.77 15.84 -18.86
C ASP A 195 -8.29 15.87 -18.80
N GLU A 196 -8.91 15.11 -19.71
CA GLU A 196 -10.35 14.88 -19.72
C GLU A 196 -10.62 13.40 -19.43
N TYR A 197 -11.47 13.13 -18.45
CA TYR A 197 -11.81 11.78 -18.05
C TYR A 197 -13.30 11.66 -17.79
N ASN A 198 -14.02 10.87 -18.59
CA ASN A 198 -15.48 10.67 -18.48
C ASN A 198 -16.29 11.98 -18.34
N GLY A 199 -15.89 13.04 -19.06
CA GLY A 199 -16.53 14.36 -19.02
C GLY A 199 -16.09 15.26 -17.86
N TYR A 200 -15.16 14.80 -17.03
CA TYR A 200 -14.50 15.62 -16.00
C TYR A 200 -13.19 16.21 -16.52
N HIS A 201 -13.08 17.53 -16.40
CA HIS A 201 -11.84 18.25 -16.60
C HIS A 201 -10.95 18.13 -15.36
N ILE A 202 -9.72 17.65 -15.53
CA ILE A 202 -8.70 17.53 -14.48
C ILE A 202 -7.57 18.54 -14.81
N PRO A 203 -7.51 19.70 -14.15
CA PRO A 203 -6.50 20.72 -14.42
C PRO A 203 -5.08 20.23 -14.11
N ALA A 204 -4.10 20.68 -14.87
CA ALA A 204 -2.68 20.49 -14.61
C ALA A 204 -2.31 20.91 -13.17
N ASN A 205 -1.31 20.23 -12.61
CA ASN A 205 -0.83 20.42 -11.24
C ASN A 205 -1.87 20.13 -10.14
N SER A 206 -2.92 19.37 -10.46
CA SER A 206 -3.81 18.84 -9.43
C SER A 206 -3.12 17.72 -8.66
N VAL A 207 -3.39 17.63 -7.37
CA VAL A 207 -2.94 16.53 -6.51
C VAL A 207 -3.87 15.37 -6.73
N VAL A 208 -3.37 14.20 -7.13
CA VAL A 208 -4.21 13.02 -7.39
C VAL A 208 -3.95 11.96 -6.34
N VAL A 209 -4.98 11.54 -5.61
CA VAL A 209 -4.83 10.64 -4.47
C VAL A 209 -5.67 9.40 -4.64
N LEU A 210 -5.01 8.26 -4.50
CA LEU A 210 -5.65 6.95 -4.47
C LEU A 210 -6.20 6.70 -3.06
N ASN A 211 -7.52 6.62 -2.91
CA ASN A 211 -8.17 6.27 -1.66
C ASN A 211 -8.17 4.73 -1.48
N GLN A 212 -7.07 4.19 -0.94
CA GLN A 212 -6.87 2.74 -0.78
C GLN A 212 -7.96 2.15 0.09
N TYR A 213 -8.28 2.82 1.19
CA TYR A 213 -9.33 2.40 2.11
C TYR A 213 -10.68 2.25 1.41
N GLY A 214 -11.06 3.24 0.61
CA GLY A 214 -12.35 3.19 -0.10
C GLY A 214 -12.45 2.01 -1.04
N ILE A 215 -11.38 1.70 -1.79
CA ILE A 215 -11.31 0.52 -2.67
C ILE A 215 -11.33 -0.78 -1.86
N HIS A 216 -10.58 -0.84 -0.75
CA HIS A 216 -10.46 -2.05 0.09
C HIS A 216 -11.72 -2.32 0.91
N MET A 217 -12.56 -1.30 1.12
CA MET A 217 -13.83 -1.36 1.83
C MET A 217 -15.05 -1.37 0.91
N ASP A 218 -14.85 -1.44 -0.41
CA ASP A 218 -15.93 -1.50 -1.38
C ASP A 218 -16.53 -2.92 -1.41
N GLU A 219 -17.81 -3.03 -1.03
CA GLU A 219 -18.58 -4.28 -1.03
C GLU A 219 -18.79 -4.83 -2.44
N LYS A 220 -18.69 -4.01 -3.49
CA LYS A 220 -18.74 -4.48 -4.88
C LYS A 220 -17.49 -5.27 -5.27
N ARG A 221 -16.35 -4.97 -4.63
CA ARG A 221 -15.06 -5.61 -4.92
C ARG A 221 -14.74 -6.72 -3.92
N TYR A 222 -15.04 -6.52 -2.65
CA TYR A 222 -14.79 -7.49 -1.58
C TYR A 222 -16.08 -7.72 -0.79
N GLU A 223 -16.65 -8.92 -0.89
CA GLU A 223 -17.80 -9.34 -0.07
C GLU A 223 -17.48 -9.17 1.43
N ASN A 224 -18.36 -8.57 2.24
CA ASN A 224 -18.13 -8.35 3.68
C ASN A 224 -16.72 -7.80 4.00
N PRO A 225 -16.35 -6.62 3.48
CA PRO A 225 -14.96 -6.15 3.48
C PRO A 225 -14.43 -5.79 4.88
N LYS A 226 -15.35 -5.63 5.84
CA LYS A 226 -15.05 -5.37 7.26
C LYS A 226 -14.71 -6.63 8.05
N GLU A 227 -14.85 -7.81 7.46
CA GLU A 227 -14.40 -9.06 8.06
C GLU A 227 -12.97 -9.37 7.59
N PHE A 228 -12.15 -9.94 8.48
CA PHE A 228 -10.85 -10.49 8.11
C PHE A 228 -11.03 -11.93 7.63
N LYS A 229 -11.01 -12.15 6.32
CA LYS A 229 -11.26 -13.47 5.69
C LYS A 229 -10.16 -13.77 4.67
N PRO A 230 -9.07 -14.41 5.08
CA PRO A 230 -7.98 -14.79 4.18
C PRO A 230 -8.44 -15.60 2.96
N GLU A 231 -9.53 -16.35 3.07
CA GLU A 231 -10.09 -17.17 2.00
C GLU A 231 -10.38 -16.40 0.70
N ARG A 232 -10.55 -15.07 0.76
CA ARG A 232 -10.68 -14.20 -0.42
C ARG A 232 -9.48 -14.29 -1.38
N PHE A 233 -8.30 -14.55 -0.83
CA PHE A 233 -7.04 -14.59 -1.55
C PHE A 233 -6.55 -16.01 -1.83
N LEU A 234 -7.33 -17.04 -1.48
CA LEU A 234 -7.05 -18.39 -1.96
C LEU A 234 -7.22 -18.44 -3.48
N GLY A 235 -6.23 -19.01 -4.17
CA GLY A 235 -6.17 -19.04 -5.63
C GLY A 235 -5.35 -17.90 -6.26
N PHE A 236 -4.96 -16.88 -5.49
CA PHE A 236 -3.99 -15.87 -5.94
C PHE A 236 -2.56 -16.42 -5.82
N THR A 237 -2.13 -17.19 -6.83
CA THR A 237 -0.83 -17.86 -6.85
C THR A 237 0.33 -16.91 -7.21
N GLU A 238 0.05 -15.78 -7.83
CA GLU A 238 1.04 -14.77 -8.20
C GLU A 238 1.43 -13.84 -7.02
N SER A 239 2.63 -13.27 -7.07
CA SER A 239 3.05 -12.25 -6.10
C SER A 239 2.25 -10.98 -6.28
N SER A 240 2.08 -10.20 -5.21
CA SER A 240 1.50 -8.86 -5.26
C SER A 240 2.28 -7.97 -6.23
N ALA A 241 3.60 -8.17 -6.35
CA ALA A 241 4.41 -7.49 -7.37
C ALA A 241 3.99 -7.81 -8.81
N ALA A 242 3.73 -9.08 -9.14
CA ALA A 242 3.27 -9.47 -10.46
C ALA A 242 1.86 -8.92 -10.74
N LEU A 243 0.94 -9.11 -9.79
CA LEU A 243 -0.45 -8.67 -9.89
C LEU A 243 -0.58 -7.14 -9.99
N ALA A 244 0.24 -6.39 -9.26
CA ALA A 244 0.22 -4.94 -9.30
C ALA A 244 0.79 -4.33 -10.61
N ASN A 245 1.62 -5.09 -11.33
CA ASN A 245 2.09 -4.72 -12.67
C ASN A 245 1.14 -5.22 -13.78
N GLY A 246 0.32 -6.23 -13.50
CA GLY A 246 -0.69 -6.78 -14.41
C GLY A 246 -1.93 -5.90 -14.57
N ASN A 247 -3.04 -6.48 -15.07
CA ASN A 247 -4.30 -5.75 -15.21
C ASN A 247 -4.88 -5.38 -13.83
N TYR A 248 -5.31 -4.12 -13.66
CA TYR A 248 -5.89 -3.62 -12.40
C TYR A 248 -7.13 -4.40 -11.94
N GLU A 249 -7.85 -5.02 -12.88
CA GLU A 249 -9.03 -5.86 -12.61
C GLU A 249 -8.65 -7.13 -11.84
N ASN A 250 -7.49 -7.72 -12.15
CA ASN A 250 -7.00 -8.94 -11.52
C ASN A 250 -6.14 -8.67 -10.28
N ARG A 251 -6.08 -7.40 -9.85
CA ARG A 251 -5.22 -6.99 -8.75
C ARG A 251 -5.70 -7.57 -7.42
N ASP A 252 -4.78 -8.02 -6.58
CA ASP A 252 -5.11 -8.50 -5.23
C ASP A 252 -5.52 -7.35 -4.31
N HIS A 253 -4.64 -6.38 -4.11
CA HIS A 253 -4.85 -5.21 -3.27
C HIS A 253 -4.02 -4.01 -3.77
N PHE A 254 -4.34 -2.83 -3.25
CA PHE A 254 -3.71 -1.55 -3.62
C PHE A 254 -2.72 -1.02 -2.58
N GLY A 255 -2.31 -1.86 -1.61
CA GLY A 255 -1.46 -1.46 -0.49
C GLY A 255 -0.09 -0.89 -0.91
N PHE A 256 0.40 -1.29 -2.08
CA PHE A 256 1.67 -0.86 -2.65
C PHE A 256 1.58 0.30 -3.66
N GLY A 257 0.42 0.99 -3.77
CA GLY A 257 0.24 2.10 -4.72
C GLY A 257 -0.16 1.63 -6.12
N ALA A 258 0.06 2.40 -7.19
CA ALA A 258 -0.31 1.97 -8.56
C ALA A 258 0.55 2.66 -9.64
N GLY A 259 0.58 2.06 -10.83
CA GLY A 259 1.21 2.65 -12.01
C GLY A 259 2.72 2.77 -11.91
N ARG A 260 3.30 3.77 -12.60
CA ARG A 260 4.77 3.94 -12.68
C ARG A 260 5.44 4.36 -11.36
N ARG A 261 4.65 4.60 -10.32
CA ARG A 261 5.11 4.89 -8.96
C ARG A 261 4.71 3.79 -7.97
N LEU A 262 4.52 2.57 -8.48
CA LEU A 262 4.36 1.39 -7.65
C LEU A 262 5.53 1.28 -6.67
N CYS A 263 5.25 0.77 -5.46
CA CYS A 263 6.26 0.60 -4.41
C CYS A 263 7.48 -0.17 -4.94
N THR A 264 8.67 0.42 -4.77
CA THR A 264 9.93 -0.19 -5.21
C THR A 264 10.39 -1.31 -4.29
N GLY A 265 9.94 -1.30 -3.03
CA GLY A 265 10.22 -2.34 -2.04
C GLY A 265 9.23 -3.50 -2.02
N ILE A 266 8.29 -3.59 -2.97
CA ILE A 266 7.22 -4.60 -2.97
C ILE A 266 7.74 -6.04 -2.82
N HIS A 267 8.79 -6.41 -3.56
CA HIS A 267 9.38 -7.75 -3.49
C HIS A 267 10.04 -8.06 -2.15
N MET A 268 10.67 -7.05 -1.54
CA MET A 268 11.32 -7.17 -0.22
C MET A 268 10.26 -7.32 0.86
N ALA A 269 9.26 -6.43 0.86
CA ALA A 269 8.16 -6.46 1.82
C ALA A 269 7.37 -7.78 1.77
N GLU A 270 7.07 -8.31 0.58
CA GLU A 270 6.39 -9.61 0.45
C GLU A 270 7.19 -10.75 1.11
N ARG A 271 8.51 -10.78 0.90
CA ARG A 271 9.39 -11.81 1.49
C ARG A 271 9.55 -11.65 3.00
N GLU A 272 9.70 -10.42 3.48
CA GLU A 272 9.79 -10.13 4.92
C GLU A 272 8.49 -10.52 5.63
N LEU A 273 7.33 -10.11 5.09
CA LEU A 273 6.03 -10.48 5.64
C LEU A 273 5.83 -11.99 5.60
N LEU A 274 6.19 -12.66 4.50
CA LEU A 274 6.12 -14.13 4.40
C LEU A 274 6.90 -14.80 5.51
N LEU A 275 8.20 -14.48 5.63
CA LEU A 275 9.08 -15.11 6.61
C LEU A 275 8.66 -14.82 8.04
N VAL A 276 8.30 -13.57 8.37
CA VAL A 276 7.94 -13.21 9.74
C VAL A 276 6.60 -13.81 10.11
N VAL A 277 5.58 -13.69 9.26
CA VAL A 277 4.23 -14.20 9.57
C VAL A 277 4.23 -15.73 9.64
N SER A 278 4.88 -16.42 8.70
CA SER A 278 4.95 -17.88 8.74
C SER A 278 5.68 -18.38 9.98
N ARG A 279 6.79 -17.74 10.38
CA ARG A 279 7.56 -18.12 11.58
C ARG A 279 6.85 -17.78 12.87
N LEU A 280 6.17 -16.64 12.94
CA LEU A 280 5.36 -16.29 14.13
C LEU A 280 4.24 -17.32 14.33
N LEU A 281 3.52 -17.68 13.28
CA LEU A 281 2.46 -18.69 13.37
C LEU A 281 3.01 -20.09 13.60
N TRP A 282 4.16 -20.45 13.01
CA TRP A 282 4.80 -21.74 13.24
C TRP A 282 5.30 -21.90 14.69
N CYS A 283 5.90 -20.85 15.27
CA CYS A 283 6.44 -20.89 16.64
C CYS A 283 5.38 -20.69 17.72
N PHE A 284 4.36 -19.86 17.46
CA PHE A 284 3.51 -19.31 18.49
C PHE A 284 2.02 -19.38 18.15
N LYS A 285 1.22 -19.50 19.20
CA LYS A 285 -0.19 -19.14 19.19
C LYS A 285 -0.30 -17.71 19.73
N ILE A 286 -0.86 -16.82 18.95
CA ILE A 286 -0.99 -15.41 19.30
C ILE A 286 -2.33 -15.21 20.00
N GLU A 287 -2.30 -14.73 21.24
CA GLU A 287 -3.48 -14.51 22.06
C GLU A 287 -3.46 -13.09 22.64
N ASN A 288 -4.64 -12.56 22.98
CA ASN A 288 -4.72 -11.32 23.73
C ASN A 288 -4.16 -11.57 25.16
N ALA A 289 -3.37 -10.63 25.68
CA ALA A 289 -2.70 -10.76 26.97
C ALA A 289 -3.65 -10.84 28.18
N SER A 290 -4.96 -10.66 27.98
CA SER A 290 -5.98 -10.91 29.01
C SER A 290 -7.31 -11.33 28.35
N THR A 291 -8.20 -11.95 29.13
CA THR A 291 -9.63 -12.10 28.80
C THR A 291 -10.42 -10.80 28.99
N LEU A 292 -9.77 -9.64 29.20
CA LEU A 292 -10.43 -8.33 29.33
C LEU A 292 -10.58 -7.74 27.92
N GLY A 293 -11.80 -7.45 27.50
CA GLY A 293 -12.34 -6.10 27.72
C GLY A 293 -12.47 -5.42 26.36
N LYS A 294 -13.24 -4.34 26.27
CA LYS A 294 -13.65 -3.64 25.04
C LYS A 294 -12.52 -2.96 24.23
N ASP A 295 -11.28 -3.34 24.49
CA ASP A 295 -10.05 -2.71 24.04
C ASP A 295 -9.24 -3.58 23.05
N GLY A 296 -9.72 -4.79 22.75
CA GLY A 296 -9.44 -5.40 21.45
C GLY A 296 -9.97 -4.47 20.38
N TRP A 297 -9.11 -3.94 19.50
CA TRP A 297 -9.46 -2.94 18.49
C TRP A 297 -10.69 -3.37 17.68
N ASN A 298 -11.87 -2.92 18.12
CA ASN A 298 -13.13 -3.18 17.49
C ASN A 298 -13.36 -2.02 16.53
N ARG A 299 -13.05 -2.26 15.25
CA ARG A 299 -13.26 -1.27 14.17
C ARG A 299 -14.71 -0.78 14.09
N THR A 300 -15.64 -1.46 14.76
CA THR A 300 -17.07 -1.18 14.86
C THR A 300 -17.47 -0.24 16.01
N ASP A 301 -16.61 0.04 16.99
CA ASP A 301 -17.00 0.75 18.22
C ASP A 301 -16.68 2.26 18.23
N GLN A 302 -16.42 2.88 17.08
CA GLN A 302 -16.54 4.33 16.95
C GLN A 302 -18.01 4.70 16.71
N LYS A 303 -18.80 4.75 17.79
CA LYS A 303 -20.11 5.41 17.78
C LYS A 303 -19.94 6.93 17.93
N ALA A 304 -20.54 7.63 16.96
CA ALA A 304 -20.96 9.04 16.92
C ALA A 304 -19.86 10.12 16.89
#